data_AF-A0A958F7D8-F1
#
_entry.id   AF-A0A958F7D8-F1
#
_cell.length_a   1.000
_cell.length_b   1.000
_cell.length_c   1.000
_cell.angle_alpha   90.00
_cell.angle_beta   90.00
_cell.angle_gamma   90.00
#
_symmetry.space_group_name_H-M   'P 1'
#
loop_
_entity.id
_entity.type
_entity.pdbx_description
1 polymer ?
#
loop_
_entity_poly.entity_id
_entity_poly.type
_entity_poly.pdbx_seq_one_letter_code
_entity_poly.pdbx_strand_id
1 'polypeptide(L)'
;EVESYRFRNISWARQPFEGQFMPSYESESLREERHYPAGSAVVIMNQHSNRLIAHLLEPDGPDSFVKWGFWNNIFERKEYGEDYMLETIARQMLRDDPALEAEFRQYLADNPSLAENRWARLYFFYARTPYWEDDVNLYPVGKLAEKTALPLR
;
A
#
# COMPACT_ATOMS: atom_id res chain seq x y z
N GLU A 1 3.50 -6.28 -16.62
CA GLU A 1 3.45 -4.85 -16.28
C GLU A 1 2.01 -4.34 -16.32
N VAL A 2 1.64 -3.50 -15.37
CA VAL A 2 0.34 -2.80 -15.29
C VAL A 2 0.55 -1.34 -14.88
N GLU A 3 -0.37 -0.47 -15.27
CA GLU A 3 -0.52 0.86 -14.66
C GLU A 3 -1.45 0.75 -13.45
N SER A 4 -1.07 1.31 -12.32
CA SER A 4 -1.87 1.31 -11.09
C SER A 4 -1.67 2.61 -10.31
N TYR A 5 -2.17 2.64 -9.07
CA TYR A 5 -2.12 3.80 -8.20
C TYR A 5 -1.61 3.42 -6.82
N ARG A 6 -0.87 4.31 -6.18
CA ARG A 6 -0.59 4.27 -4.75
C ARG A 6 -1.17 5.51 -4.09
N PHE A 7 -1.73 5.34 -2.91
CA PHE A 7 -2.37 6.43 -2.19
C PHE A 7 -1.46 7.10 -1.17
N ARG A 8 -1.65 8.41 -1.00
CA ARG A 8 -0.99 9.26 0.00
C ARG A 8 -2.03 10.06 0.78
N ASN A 9 -1.60 10.63 1.91
CA ASN A 9 -2.39 11.55 2.73
C ASN A 9 -3.78 11.00 3.08
N ILE A 10 -3.84 9.71 3.42
CA ILE A 10 -5.10 9.02 3.71
C ILE A 10 -5.68 9.54 5.02
N SER A 11 -6.96 9.91 4.97
CA SER A 11 -7.74 10.32 6.13
C SER A 11 -9.17 9.79 6.01
N TRP A 12 -9.87 9.72 7.13
CA TRP A 12 -11.19 9.09 7.22
C TRP A 12 -12.27 10.09 7.57
N ALA A 13 -13.46 9.91 7.00
CA ALA A 13 -14.66 10.56 7.49
C ALA A 13 -14.85 10.24 8.99
N ARG A 14 -15.20 11.26 9.79
CA ARG A 14 -15.41 11.10 11.24
C ARG A 14 -16.68 10.35 11.60
N GLN A 15 -17.61 10.24 10.65
CA GLN A 15 -18.90 9.59 10.81
C GLN A 15 -19.19 8.75 9.56
N PRO A 16 -19.88 7.61 9.71
CA PRO A 16 -20.27 6.80 8.58
C PRO A 16 -21.40 7.46 7.78
N PHE A 17 -21.47 7.15 6.49
CA PHE A 17 -22.58 7.51 5.60
C PHE A 17 -23.06 6.23 4.90
N GLU A 18 -24.34 5.91 5.02
CA GLU A 18 -24.91 4.63 4.54
C GLU A 18 -24.16 3.39 5.05
N GLY A 19 -23.57 3.47 6.25
CA GLY A 19 -22.77 2.39 6.84
C GLY A 19 -21.32 2.31 6.37
N GLN A 20 -20.89 3.21 5.46
CA GLN A 20 -19.53 3.26 4.95
C GLN A 20 -18.71 4.38 5.59
N PHE A 21 -17.42 4.13 5.80
CA PHE A 21 -16.44 5.17 6.14
C PHE A 21 -15.68 5.55 4.88
N MET A 22 -16.00 6.72 4.33
CA MET A 22 -15.36 7.21 3.10
C MET A 22 -13.94 7.72 3.41
N PRO A 23 -12.92 7.23 2.69
CA PRO A 23 -11.58 7.78 2.78
C PRO A 23 -11.43 9.04 1.91
N SER A 24 -10.54 9.92 2.34
CA SER A 24 -9.93 10.97 1.54
C SER A 24 -8.46 10.63 1.32
N TYR A 25 -7.95 10.84 0.11
CA TYR A 25 -6.59 10.48 -0.28
C TYR A 25 -6.13 11.30 -1.49
N GLU A 26 -4.82 11.28 -1.71
CA GLU A 26 -4.19 11.65 -2.97
C GLU A 26 -3.77 10.37 -3.71
N SER A 27 -3.96 10.32 -5.03
CA SER A 27 -3.60 9.17 -5.87
C SER A 27 -2.34 9.48 -6.70
N GLU A 28 -1.36 8.58 -6.66
CA GLU A 28 -0.12 8.66 -7.45
C GLU A 28 -0.09 7.52 -8.46
N SER A 29 -0.04 7.83 -9.75
CA SER A 29 0.07 6.80 -10.80
C SER A 29 1.46 6.16 -10.81
N LEU A 30 1.52 4.85 -11.02
CA LEU A 30 2.78 4.11 -11.14
C LEU A 30 2.65 2.95 -12.12
N ARG A 31 3.79 2.44 -12.58
CA ARG A 31 3.91 1.22 -13.39
C ARG A 31 4.69 0.18 -12.62
N GLU A 32 4.19 -1.06 -12.61
CA GLU A 32 4.84 -2.16 -11.91
C GLU A 32 4.55 -3.51 -12.57
N GLU A 33 5.41 -4.49 -12.28
CA GLU A 33 5.07 -5.89 -12.47
C GLU A 33 4.27 -6.37 -11.26
N ARG A 34 3.02 -6.81 -11.51
CA ARG A 34 2.14 -7.27 -10.45
C ARG A 34 1.62 -8.67 -10.70
N HIS A 35 1.64 -9.48 -9.66
CA HIS A 35 0.93 -10.75 -9.61
C HIS A 35 -0.46 -10.54 -9.01
N TYR A 36 -1.48 -11.09 -9.67
CA TYR A 36 -2.85 -11.09 -9.18
C TYR A 36 -3.22 -12.50 -8.68
N PRO A 37 -3.73 -12.66 -7.45
CA PRO A 37 -4.04 -13.97 -6.90
C PRO A 37 -5.20 -14.64 -7.65
N ALA A 38 -5.27 -15.97 -7.56
CA ALA A 38 -6.41 -16.74 -8.06
C ALA A 38 -7.73 -16.21 -7.51
N GLY A 39 -8.74 -16.05 -8.38
CA GLY A 39 -10.01 -15.38 -8.07
C GLY A 39 -10.06 -13.92 -8.52
N SER A 40 -8.94 -13.35 -8.98
CA SER A 40 -8.94 -12.04 -9.65
C SER A 40 -9.66 -12.10 -11.00
N ALA A 41 -10.26 -10.98 -11.41
CA ALA A 41 -11.02 -10.87 -12.65
C ALA A 41 -10.35 -9.92 -13.65
N VAL A 42 -10.54 -10.21 -14.94
CA VAL A 42 -10.14 -9.33 -16.03
C VAL A 42 -11.38 -8.72 -16.64
N VAL A 43 -11.45 -7.39 -16.67
CA VAL A 43 -12.58 -6.66 -17.21
C VAL A 43 -12.21 -6.09 -18.57
N ILE A 44 -12.82 -6.61 -19.63
CA ILE A 44 -12.62 -6.08 -20.99
C ILE A 44 -13.42 -4.78 -21.14
N MET A 45 -12.71 -3.69 -21.46
CA MET A 45 -13.30 -2.35 -21.54
C MET A 45 -14.00 -2.05 -22.88
N ASN A 46 -13.83 -2.88 -23.92
CA ASN A 46 -14.52 -2.69 -25.20
C ASN A 46 -15.97 -3.24 -25.14
N GLN A 47 -16.80 -2.60 -24.33
CA GLN A 47 -18.21 -2.95 -24.14
C GLN A 47 -19.06 -1.71 -23.84
N HIS A 48 -20.38 -1.82 -23.94
CA HIS A 48 -21.31 -0.71 -23.72
C HIS A 48 -21.19 -0.08 -22.31
N SER A 49 -20.88 -0.89 -21.30
CA SER A 49 -20.79 -0.45 -19.89
C SER A 49 -19.44 0.18 -19.53
N ASN A 50 -18.56 0.46 -20.49
CA ASN A 50 -17.18 0.91 -20.23
C ASN A 50 -17.06 2.16 -19.36
N ARG A 51 -17.94 3.15 -19.54
CA ARG A 51 -17.98 4.38 -18.75
C ARG A 51 -18.32 4.10 -17.29
N LEU A 52 -19.29 3.22 -17.05
CA LEU A 52 -19.66 2.82 -15.70
C LEU A 52 -18.49 2.09 -15.03
N ILE A 53 -17.85 1.16 -15.74
CA ILE A 53 -16.68 0.43 -15.22
C ILE A 53 -15.55 1.40 -14.87
N ALA A 54 -15.25 2.37 -15.73
CA ALA A 54 -14.25 3.39 -15.44
C ALA A 54 -14.63 4.24 -14.22
N HIS A 55 -15.89 4.67 -14.08
CA HIS A 55 -16.34 5.43 -12.91
C HIS A 55 -16.22 4.64 -11.59
N LEU A 56 -16.49 3.33 -11.62
CA LEU A 56 -16.41 2.48 -10.43
C LEU A 56 -14.96 2.09 -10.07
N LEU A 57 -14.09 1.92 -11.08
CA LEU A 57 -12.74 1.36 -10.91
C LEU A 57 -11.61 2.39 -11.04
N GLU A 58 -11.84 3.63 -11.47
CA GLU A 58 -10.83 4.69 -11.40
C GLU A 58 -10.88 5.37 -10.03
N PRO A 59 -9.76 5.47 -9.28
CA PRO A 59 -9.79 5.97 -7.92
C PRO A 59 -10.26 7.42 -7.81
N ASP A 60 -10.02 8.24 -8.83
CA ASP A 60 -10.43 9.64 -8.86
C ASP A 60 -11.90 9.83 -9.27
N GLY A 61 -12.58 8.73 -9.66
CA GLY A 61 -14.02 8.73 -9.92
C GLY A 61 -14.80 9.15 -8.66
N PRO A 62 -15.83 9.99 -8.78
CA PRO A 62 -16.58 10.52 -7.63
C PRO A 62 -17.30 9.42 -6.83
N ASP A 63 -17.71 8.35 -7.51
CA ASP A 63 -18.41 7.20 -6.93
C ASP A 63 -17.61 5.90 -7.11
N SER A 64 -16.29 6.00 -7.10
CA SER A 64 -15.44 4.81 -7.18
C SER A 64 -15.59 3.94 -5.94
N PHE A 65 -15.34 2.64 -6.09
CA PHE A 65 -15.43 1.71 -4.97
C PHE A 65 -14.48 2.08 -3.82
N VAL A 66 -13.29 2.64 -4.12
CA VAL A 66 -12.38 3.14 -3.07
C VAL A 66 -12.95 4.35 -2.34
N LYS A 67 -13.59 5.31 -3.03
CA LYS A 67 -14.23 6.46 -2.37
C LYS A 67 -15.39 6.06 -1.48
N TRP A 68 -16.16 5.06 -1.91
CA TRP A 68 -17.24 4.49 -1.12
C TRP A 68 -16.79 3.55 0.00
N GLY A 69 -15.47 3.34 0.15
CA GLY A 69 -14.89 2.59 1.25
C GLY A 69 -14.92 1.07 1.12
N PHE A 70 -15.26 0.54 -0.06
CA PHE A 70 -15.29 -0.91 -0.31
C PHE A 70 -13.91 -1.58 -0.22
N TRP A 71 -12.84 -0.79 -0.31
CA TRP A 71 -11.45 -1.25 -0.21
C TRP A 71 -10.68 -0.61 0.93
N ASN A 72 -11.35 -0.27 2.04
CA ASN A 72 -10.70 0.34 3.19
C ASN A 72 -9.52 -0.48 3.74
N ASN A 73 -9.59 -1.81 3.59
CA ASN A 73 -8.57 -2.75 3.99
C ASN A 73 -7.21 -2.56 3.30
N ILE A 74 -7.12 -1.86 2.16
CA ILE A 74 -5.82 -1.60 1.50
C ILE A 74 -5.02 -0.50 2.21
N PHE A 75 -5.68 0.34 3.01
CA PHE A 75 -5.03 1.41 3.77
C PHE A 75 -4.56 0.94 5.15
N GLU A 76 -4.95 -0.27 5.54
CA GLU A 76 -4.61 -0.87 6.82
C GLU A 76 -3.37 -1.74 6.66
N ARG A 77 -2.35 -1.47 7.47
CA ARG A 77 -1.26 -2.43 7.68
C ARG A 77 -1.76 -3.46 8.67
N LYS A 78 -1.80 -4.72 8.26
CA LYS A 78 -2.51 -5.78 8.99
C LYS A 78 -1.64 -6.42 10.05
N GLU A 79 -0.34 -6.53 9.77
CA GLU A 79 0.60 -7.18 10.66
C GLU A 79 1.67 -6.22 11.14
N TYR A 80 1.81 -6.17 12.46
CA TYR A 80 2.95 -5.57 13.14
C TYR A 80 3.67 -6.69 13.87
N GLY A 81 4.97 -6.87 13.60
CA GLY A 81 5.76 -7.80 14.40
C GLY A 81 5.77 -7.37 15.86
N GLU A 82 5.68 -8.33 16.79
CA GLU A 82 5.74 -8.02 18.22
C GLU A 82 7.09 -7.38 18.58
N ASP A 83 7.08 -6.37 19.47
CA ASP A 83 8.27 -5.53 19.76
C ASP A 83 9.53 -6.33 20.10
N TYR A 84 9.40 -7.45 20.83
CA TYR A 84 10.56 -8.28 21.23
C TYR A 84 11.15 -9.03 20.03
N MET A 85 10.30 -9.45 19.08
CA MET A 85 10.75 -10.10 17.85
C MET A 85 11.44 -9.08 16.95
N LEU A 86 10.85 -7.89 16.80
CA LEU A 86 11.46 -6.79 16.05
C LEU A 86 12.79 -6.34 16.65
N GLU A 87 12.92 -6.29 17.98
CA GLU A 87 14.18 -5.95 18.64
C GLU A 87 15.27 -7.01 18.36
N THR A 88 14.89 -8.29 18.37
CA THR A 88 15.81 -9.38 18.04
C THR A 88 16.29 -9.29 16.60
N ILE A 89 15.37 -9.04 15.66
CA ILE A 89 15.67 -8.85 14.24
C ILE A 89 16.55 -7.62 14.04
N ALA A 90 16.22 -6.48 14.65
CA ALA A 90 17.00 -5.25 14.54
C ALA A 90 18.45 -5.43 15.04
N ARG A 91 18.63 -6.10 16.18
CA ARG A 91 19.98 -6.43 16.69
C ARG A 91 20.74 -7.35 15.75
N GLN A 92 20.06 -8.30 15.10
CA GLN A 92 20.69 -9.16 14.10
C GLN A 92 21.11 -8.36 12.87
N MET A 93 20.22 -7.55 12.31
CA MET A 93 20.49 -6.70 11.15
C MET A 93 21.67 -5.75 11.39
N LEU A 94 21.75 -5.12 12.57
CA LEU A 94 22.88 -4.25 12.94
C LEU A 94 24.21 -5.01 13.08
N ARG A 95 24.18 -6.27 13.51
CA ARG A 95 25.40 -7.10 13.61
C ARG A 95 25.89 -7.55 12.24
N ASP A 96 24.97 -7.85 11.33
CA ASP A 96 25.29 -8.40 10.01
C ASP A 96 25.66 -7.30 9.00
N ASP A 97 25.16 -6.07 9.20
CA ASP A 97 25.39 -4.95 8.29
C ASP A 97 25.85 -3.67 9.03
N PRO A 98 27.16 -3.40 9.09
CA PRO A 98 27.72 -2.17 9.65
C PRO A 98 27.31 -0.90 8.88
N ALA A 99 26.97 -0.99 7.59
CA ALA A 99 26.50 0.16 6.83
C ALA A 99 25.10 0.57 7.28
N LEU A 100 24.22 -0.42 7.55
CA LEU A 100 22.91 -0.18 8.13
C LEU A 100 23.00 0.48 9.51
N GLU A 101 24.00 0.15 10.32
CA GLU A 101 24.23 0.85 11.60
C GLU A 101 24.54 2.34 11.39
N ALA A 102 25.39 2.67 10.41
CA ALA A 102 25.69 4.06 10.08
C ALA A 102 24.45 4.81 9.56
N GLU A 103 23.67 4.19 8.68
CA GLU A 103 22.40 4.73 8.19
C GLU A 103 21.40 4.98 9.32
N PHE A 104 21.26 4.03 10.24
CA PHE A 104 20.36 4.18 11.38
C PHE A 104 20.78 5.34 12.28
N ARG A 105 22.08 5.47 12.58
CA ARG A 105 22.60 6.60 13.36
C ARG A 105 22.33 7.94 12.67
N GLN A 106 22.54 8.01 11.36
CA GLN A 106 22.23 9.21 10.57
C GLN A 106 20.72 9.53 10.61
N TYR A 107 19.87 8.52 10.41
CA TYR A 107 18.42 8.66 10.49
C TYR A 107 17.96 9.23 11.84
N LEU A 108 18.55 8.78 12.95
CA LEU A 108 18.25 9.33 14.28
C LEU A 108 18.76 10.76 14.47
N ALA A 109 19.93 11.09 13.91
CA ALA A 109 20.47 12.45 13.96
C ALA A 109 19.58 13.44 13.19
N ASP A 110 19.07 13.04 12.03
CA ASP A 110 18.19 13.86 11.19
C ASP A 110 16.76 13.97 11.76
N ASN A 111 16.36 13.03 12.62
CA ASN A 111 15.01 12.96 13.19
C ASN A 111 15.02 12.78 14.72
N PRO A 112 15.39 13.81 15.51
CA PRO A 112 15.52 13.69 16.96
C PRO A 112 14.25 13.19 17.68
N SER A 113 13.07 13.59 17.21
CA SER A 113 11.78 13.14 17.77
C SER A 113 11.55 11.63 17.61
N LEU A 114 12.15 11.01 16.59
CA LEU A 114 12.05 9.58 16.36
C LEU A 114 13.08 8.80 17.18
N ALA A 115 14.20 9.43 17.59
CA ALA A 115 15.18 8.82 18.47
C ALA A 115 14.64 8.54 19.88
N GLU A 116 13.69 9.35 20.34
CA GLU A 116 13.01 9.15 21.62
C GLU A 116 11.83 8.16 21.53
N ASN A 117 11.40 7.81 20.31
CA ASN A 117 10.28 6.92 20.09
C ASN A 117 10.74 5.49 19.80
N ARG A 118 10.56 4.58 20.77
CA ARG A 118 10.89 3.14 20.66
C ARG A 118 10.29 2.52 19.39
N TRP A 119 9.01 2.78 19.13
CA TRP A 119 8.30 2.23 17.99
C TRP A 119 8.88 2.74 16.67
N ALA A 120 9.14 4.04 16.55
CA ALA A 120 9.73 4.61 15.35
C ALA A 120 11.12 4.02 15.03
N ARG A 121 11.91 3.75 16.07
CA ARG A 121 13.22 3.09 15.92
C ARG A 121 13.09 1.67 15.40
N LEU A 122 12.19 0.87 15.98
CA LEU A 122 11.94 -0.51 15.51
C LEU A 122 11.34 -0.52 14.11
N TYR A 123 10.50 0.45 13.78
CA TYR A 123 9.87 0.60 12.48
C TYR A 123 10.90 0.80 11.35
N PHE A 124 11.99 1.53 11.61
CA PHE A 124 13.11 1.66 10.67
C PHE A 124 13.66 0.30 10.21
N PHE A 125 13.80 -0.64 11.15
CA PHE A 125 14.26 -2.01 10.85
C PHE A 125 13.15 -2.84 10.22
N TYR A 126 11.93 -2.76 10.76
CA TYR A 126 10.79 -3.51 10.24
C TYR A 126 10.53 -3.25 8.75
N ALA A 127 10.64 -1.99 8.33
CA ALA A 127 10.50 -1.57 6.93
C ALA A 127 11.54 -2.15 5.96
N ARG A 128 12.58 -2.83 6.48
CA ARG A 128 13.63 -3.50 5.72
C ARG A 128 13.60 -5.01 5.90
N THR A 129 12.59 -5.55 6.59
CA THR A 129 12.40 -6.99 6.73
C THR A 129 11.58 -7.56 5.58
N PRO A 130 11.71 -8.86 5.28
CA PRO A 130 10.83 -9.54 4.31
C PRO A 130 9.35 -9.57 4.69
N TYR A 131 9.01 -9.20 5.93
CA TYR A 131 7.64 -9.16 6.45
C TYR A 131 6.94 -7.83 6.17
N TRP A 132 7.66 -6.87 5.60
CA TRP A 132 7.09 -5.57 5.27
C TRP A 132 6.02 -5.69 4.19
N GLU A 133 4.79 -5.32 4.53
CA GLU A 133 3.68 -5.23 3.59
C GLU A 133 3.89 -4.03 2.65
N ASP A 134 4.40 -4.31 1.45
CA ASP A 134 4.62 -3.33 0.37
C ASP A 134 3.33 -2.91 -0.36
N ASP A 135 2.26 -3.70 -0.19
CA ASP A 135 0.94 -3.50 -0.78
C ASP A 135 0.04 -2.54 0.01
N VAL A 136 0.48 -2.05 1.17
CA VAL A 136 -0.22 -0.98 1.90
C VAL A 136 -0.32 0.27 1.02
N ASN A 137 -1.53 0.82 0.96
CA ASN A 137 -1.95 1.92 0.10
C ASN A 137 -1.86 1.64 -1.40
N LEU A 138 -1.66 0.39 -1.82
CA LEU A 138 -1.61 0.01 -3.21
C LEU A 138 -3.01 -0.29 -3.74
N TYR A 139 -3.38 0.32 -4.86
CA TYR A 139 -4.71 0.15 -5.41
C TYR A 139 -4.87 -1.27 -6.02
N PRO A 140 -5.94 -2.03 -5.70
CA PRO A 140 -6.06 -3.41 -6.12
C PRO A 140 -6.39 -3.58 -7.61
N VAL A 141 -6.76 -2.51 -8.31
CA VAL A 141 -7.02 -2.54 -9.75
C VAL A 141 -5.80 -2.05 -10.52
N GLY A 142 -5.41 -2.81 -11.55
CA GLY A 142 -4.41 -2.41 -12.53
C GLY A 142 -4.99 -2.32 -13.92
N LYS A 143 -4.38 -1.47 -14.74
CA LYS A 143 -4.73 -1.23 -16.14
C LYS A 143 -3.69 -1.85 -17.04
N LEU A 144 -4.17 -2.53 -18.07
CA LEU A 144 -3.36 -3.02 -19.16
C LEU A 144 -3.50 -2.02 -20.31
N ALA A 145 -2.48 -1.19 -20.52
CA ALA A 145 -2.47 -0.20 -21.59
C ALA A 145 -2.34 -0.85 -22.98
N GLU A 146 -1.78 -2.05 -23.03
CA GLU A 146 -1.57 -2.81 -24.26
C GLU A 146 -2.35 -4.11 -24.27
N LYS A 147 -2.57 -4.65 -25.47
CA LYS A 147 -3.23 -5.93 -25.65
C LYS A 147 -2.29 -7.06 -25.21
N THR A 148 -2.36 -7.41 -23.95
CA THR A 148 -1.53 -8.45 -23.33
C THR A 148 -2.21 -9.82 -23.42
N ALA A 149 -1.45 -10.85 -23.80
CA ALA A 149 -1.91 -12.23 -23.64
C ALA A 149 -1.97 -12.56 -22.15
N LEU A 150 -3.16 -12.81 -21.64
CA LEU A 150 -3.35 -13.09 -20.22
C LEU A 150 -3.31 -14.60 -19.99
N PRO A 151 -2.59 -15.08 -18.96
CA PRO A 151 -2.54 -16.50 -18.61
C PRO A 151 -3.83 -16.92 -17.89
N LEU A 152 -4.98 -16.60 -18.48
CA LEU A 152 -6.30 -17.03 -18.00
C LEU A 152 -6.44 -18.51 -18.32
N ARG A 153 -6.74 -19.31 -17.29
CA ARG A 153 -7.06 -20.74 -17.45
C ARG A 153 -8.52 -20.92 -17.83
#